data_AF-A0A382G8W8-F1
#
_entry.id   AF-A0A382G8W8-F1
#
_cell.length_a   1.000
_cell.length_b   1.000
_cell.length_c   1.000
_cell.angle_alpha   90.00
_cell.angle_beta   90.00
_cell.angle_gamma   90.00
#
_symmetry.space_group_name_H-M   'P 1'
#
loop_
_entity.id
_entity.type
_entity.pdbx_description
1 polymer ?
#
loop_
_entity_poly.entity_id
_entity_poly.type
_entity_poly.pdbx_seq_one_letter_code
_entity_poly.pdbx_strand_id
1 'polypeptide(L)' 'MLKGKKGVAEKIFYDAMDTIKQRTKIDGIKVFKNAVENTTPVLEVKSRRIGGATYQVPIEVAEGRRFFLASHWIINSAIT' A
#
# COMPACT_ATOMS: atom_id res chain seq x y z
N MET A 1 4.97 -5.04 9.69
CA MET A 1 5.60 -5.73 10.84
C MET A 1 5.23 -4.99 12.11
N LEU A 2 4.68 -5.68 13.11
CA LEU A 2 4.33 -5.08 14.40
C LEU A 2 5.32 -5.56 15.47
N LYS A 3 5.74 -4.66 16.36
CA LYS A 3 6.64 -4.96 17.50
C LYS A 3 7.96 -5.66 17.11
N GLY A 4 8.51 -5.37 15.94
CA GLY A 4 9.79 -5.96 15.48
C GLY A 4 9.75 -7.44 15.10
N LYS A 5 8.56 -8.08 15.07
CA LYS A 5 8.42 -9.52 14.80
C LYS A 5 8.52 -9.84 13.31
N LYS A 6 9.73 -9.85 12.75
CA LYS A 6 9.97 -10.14 11.33
C LYS A 6 9.48 -11.53 10.91
N GLY A 7 9.90 -12.58 11.61
CA GLY A 7 9.55 -13.96 11.23
C GLY A 7 8.04 -14.22 11.21
N VAL A 8 7.29 -13.62 12.14
CA VAL A 8 5.82 -13.72 12.16
C VAL A 8 5.19 -13.00 10.98
N ALA A 9 5.68 -11.79 10.65
CA ALA A 9 5.17 -11.03 9.51
C ALA A 9 5.46 -11.72 8.17
N GLU A 10 6.65 -12.30 8.02
CA GLU A 10 7.06 -13.04 6.84
C GLU A 10 6.19 -14.30 6.63
N LYS A 11 5.95 -15.06 7.70
CA LYS A 11 5.05 -16.21 7.66
C LYS A 11 3.63 -15.82 7.20
N ILE A 12 3.05 -14.78 7.81
CA ILE A 12 1.71 -14.29 7.43
C ILE A 12 1.66 -13.88 5.96
N PHE A 13 2.71 -13.24 5.46
CA PHE A 13 2.77 -12.82 4.05
C PHE A 13 2.75 -14.02 3.09
N TYR A 14 3.59 -15.03 3.33
CA TYR A 14 3.62 -16.22 2.47
C TYR A 14 2.34 -17.06 2.59
N ASP A 15 1.80 -17.22 3.80
CA ASP A 15 0.51 -17.90 4.02
C ASP A 15 -0.63 -17.19 3.25
N ALA A 16 -0.60 -15.86 3.18
CA ALA A 16 -1.56 -15.08 2.39
C ALA A 16 -1.38 -15.30 0.87
N MET A 17 -0.15 -15.40 0.38
CA MET A 17 0.12 -15.70 -1.04
C MET A 17 -0.41 -17.09 -1.43
N ASP A 18 -0.23 -18.09 -0.57
CA ASP A 18 -0.78 -19.43 -0.77
C ASP A 18 -2.31 -19.43 -0.78
N THR A 19 -2.93 -18.67 0.14
CA THR A 19 -4.38 -18.50 0.20
C THR A 19 -4.93 -17.89 -1.08
N ILE A 20 -4.26 -16.85 -1.62
CA ILE A 20 -4.62 -16.22 -2.89
C ILE A 20 -4.54 -17.25 -4.01
N LYS A 21 -3.41 -17.99 -4.10
CA LYS A 21 -3.20 -19.00 -5.13
C LYS A 21 -4.26 -20.10 -5.10
N GLN A 22 -4.67 -20.54 -3.91
CA GLN A 22 -5.71 -21.55 -3.76
C GLN A 22 -7.07 -21.06 -4.29
N ARG A 23 -7.42 -19.79 -4.03
CA ARG A 23 -8.69 -19.17 -4.43
C ARG A 23 -8.75 -18.77 -5.89
N THR A 24 -7.70 -18.15 -6.41
CA THR A 24 -7.69 -17.56 -7.77
C THR A 24 -7.06 -18.48 -8.81
N LYS A 25 -6.33 -19.53 -8.39
CA LYS A 25 -5.49 -20.40 -9.25
C LYS A 25 -4.38 -19.66 -10.00
N ILE A 26 -4.13 -18.40 -9.65
CA ILE A 26 -3.05 -17.56 -10.18
C ILE A 26 -1.94 -17.50 -9.15
N ASP A 27 -0.69 -17.34 -9.59
CA ASP A 27 0.44 -17.09 -8.68
C ASP A 27 0.16 -15.87 -7.78
N GLY A 28 0.18 -16.08 -6.46
CA GLY A 28 -0.12 -15.04 -5.47
C GLY A 28 0.79 -13.82 -5.60
N ILE A 29 2.06 -14.02 -5.99
CA ILE A 29 3.01 -12.93 -6.21
C ILE A 29 2.59 -12.03 -7.39
N LYS A 30 2.03 -12.61 -8.46
CA LYS A 30 1.51 -11.82 -9.59
C LYS A 30 0.29 -11.00 -9.17
N VAL A 31 -0.62 -11.61 -8.41
CA VAL A 31 -1.79 -10.90 -7.88
C VAL A 31 -1.36 -9.76 -6.95
N PHE A 32 -0.37 -10.00 -6.09
CA PHE A 32 0.18 -8.98 -5.21
C PHE A 32 0.80 -7.81 -5.99
N LYS A 33 1.61 -8.08 -7.03
CA LYS A 33 2.17 -7.02 -7.89
C LYS A 33 1.07 -6.16 -8.52
N ASN A 34 0.06 -6.80 -9.10
CA ASN A 34 -1.08 -6.08 -9.69
C ASN A 34 -1.86 -5.27 -8.64
N ALA A 35 -2.03 -5.81 -7.42
CA ALA A 35 -2.68 -5.08 -6.33
C ALA A 35 -1.86 -3.85 -5.91
N VAL A 36 -0.54 -3.95 -5.82
CA VAL A 36 0.36 -2.82 -5.52
C VAL A 36 0.29 -1.77 -6.63
N GLU A 37 0.30 -2.17 -7.89
CA GLU A 37 0.16 -1.24 -9.03
C GLU A 37 -1.17 -0.48 -8.99
N ASN A 38 -2.28 -1.20 -8.79
CA ASN A 38 -3.62 -0.60 -8.71
C ASN A 38 -3.80 0.33 -7.51
N THR A 39 -3.09 0.08 -6.41
CA THR A 39 -3.15 0.91 -5.19
C THR A 39 -2.10 2.01 -5.15
N THR A 40 -1.24 2.10 -6.17
CA THR A 40 -0.20 3.12 -6.24
C THR A 40 -0.80 4.47 -6.61
N PRO A 41 -0.72 5.49 -5.72
CA PRO A 41 -1.24 6.81 -6.04
C PRO A 41 -0.29 7.60 -6.93
N VAL A 42 -0.86 8.32 -7.90
CA VAL A 42 -0.12 9.28 -8.74
C VAL A 42 -0.13 10.68 -8.13
N LEU A 43 -1.21 11.04 -7.42
CA LEU A 43 -1.37 12.34 -6.77
C LEU A 43 -1.61 12.17 -5.26
N GLU A 44 -1.01 13.04 -4.45
CA GLU A 44 -1.37 13.24 -3.05
C GLU A 44 -1.76 14.69 -2.81
N VAL A 45 -2.48 14.93 -1.72
CA VAL A 45 -2.93 16.27 -1.34
C VAL A 45 -2.03 16.80 -0.24
N LYS A 46 -1.51 18.02 -0.39
CA LYS A 46 -0.79 18.75 0.66
C LYS A 46 -1.47 20.05 1.02
N SER A 47 -1.50 20.35 2.31
CA SER A 47 -2.02 21.61 2.82
C SER A 47 -1.05 22.76 2.52
N ARG A 48 -1.55 23.82 1.90
CA ARG A 48 -0.82 25.05 1.55
C ARG A 48 -1.60 26.26 2.03
N ARG A 49 -0.90 27.27 2.53
CA ARG A 49 -1.52 28.54 2.95
C ARG A 49 -1.42 29.57 1.83
N ILE A 50 -2.55 30.10 1.39
CA ILE A 50 -2.65 31.06 0.29
C ILE A 50 -3.62 32.17 0.73
N GLY A 51 -3.17 33.43 0.72
CA GLY A 51 -4.03 34.58 1.04
C GLY A 51 -4.69 34.55 2.43
N GLY A 52 -4.08 33.87 3.41
CA GLY A 52 -4.59 33.79 4.78
C GLY A 52 -5.37 32.52 5.11
N ALA A 53 -5.90 31.79 4.12
CA ALA A 53 -6.61 30.52 4.28
C ALA A 53 -5.76 29.30 3.91
N THR A 54 -6.13 28.12 4.42
CA THR A 54 -5.45 26.85 4.13
C THR A 54 -6.24 26.06 3.08
N TYR A 55 -5.56 25.72 1.98
CA TYR A 55 -6.12 24.94 0.87
C TYR A 55 -5.40 23.61 0.73
N GLN A 56 -6.13 22.63 0.22
CA GLN A 56 -5.60 21.33 -0.16
C GLN A 56 -5.16 21.38 -1.62
N VAL A 57 -3.87 21.23 -1.87
CA VAL A 57 -3.28 21.33 -3.20
C VAL A 57 -2.83 19.95 -3.67
N PRO A 58 -3.28 19.49 -4.85
CA PRO A 58 -2.83 18.23 -5.42
C PRO A 58 -1.38 18.37 -5.90
N ILE A 59 -0.56 17.37 -5.58
CA ILE A 59 0.83 17.27 -6.00
C ILE A 59 1.13 15.87 -6.46
N GLU A 60 2.13 15.71 -7.34
CA GLU A 60 2.58 14.40 -7.76
C GLU A 60 3.29 13.65 -6.62
N VAL A 61 2.98 12.37 -6.49
CA VAL A 61 3.65 11.49 -5.53
C VAL A 61 5.03 11.12 -6.08
N ALA A 62 6.08 11.43 -5.32
CA ALA A 62 7.45 11.04 -5.63
C ALA A 62 7.58 9.51 -5.75
N GLU A 63 8.34 9.04 -6.75
CA GLU A 63 8.47 7.60 -7.06
C GLU A 63 8.87 6.75 -5.86
N GLY A 64 9.85 7.21 -5.05
CA GLY A 64 10.31 6.50 -3.85
C GLY A 64 9.24 6.34 -2.76
N ARG A 65 8.15 7.12 -2.81
CA ARG A 65 7.06 7.09 -1.82
C ARG A 65 5.84 6.29 -2.30
N ARG A 66 5.70 6.08 -3.61
CA ARG A 66 4.57 5.36 -4.24
C ARG A 66 4.36 3.96 -3.65
N PHE A 67 5.43 3.16 -3.62
CA PHE A 67 5.38 1.80 -3.09
C PHE A 67 5.01 1.76 -1.60
N PHE A 68 5.54 2.71 -0.81
CA PHE A 68 5.22 2.82 0.61
C PHE A 68 3.73 3.10 0.82
N LEU A 69 3.15 4.07 0.10
CA LEU A 69 1.73 4.42 0.21
C LEU A 69 0.84 3.25 -0.18
N ALA A 70 1.11 2.61 -1.32
CA ALA A 70 0.36 1.44 -1.79
C ALA A 70 0.37 0.31 -0.75
N SER A 71 1.56 -0.08 -0.29
CA SER A 71 1.72 -1.13 0.71
C SER A 71 1.06 -0.78 2.04
N HIS A 72 1.15 0.49 2.46
CA HIS A 72 0.55 0.96 3.70
C HIS A 72 -0.98 0.92 3.66
N TRP A 73 -1.59 1.33 2.54
CA TRP A 73 -3.04 1.25 2.37
C TRP A 73 -3.56 -0.19 2.38
N ILE A 74 -2.89 -1.12 1.71
CA ILE A 74 -3.24 -2.54 1.74
C ILE A 74 -3.19 -3.10 3.17
N ILE A 75 -2.15 -2.75 3.93
CA ILE A 75 -2.01 -3.22 5.32
C ILE A 75 -3.10 -2.61 6.20
N ASN A 76 -3.36 -1.30 6.08
CA ASN A 76 -4.35 -0.61 6.91
C ASN A 76 -5.78 -1.09 6.63
N SER A 77 -6.12 -1.34 5.36
CA SER A 77 -7.45 -1.85 4.99
C SER A 77 -7.69 -3.29 5.47
N ALA A 78 -6.63 -4.07 5.70
CA ALA A 78 -6.74 -5.43 6.21
C ALA A 78 -6.76 -5.53 7.75
N ILE A 79 -6.28 -4.49 8.45
CA ILE A 79 -6.28 -4.42 9.93
C ILE A 79 -7.60 -3.85 10.46
N THR A 80 -8.27 -3.02 9.67
CA THR A 80 -9.58 -2.42 9.98
C THR A 80 -10.68 -3.46 9.84
#